data_AF-A0A6A3SNW1-F1
#
_entry.id   AF-A0A6A3SNW1-F1
#
_cell.length_a   1.000
_cell.length_b   1.000
_cell.length_c   1.000
_cell.angle_alpha   90.00
_cell.angle_beta   90.00
_cell.angle_gamma   90.00
#
_symmetry.space_group_name_H-M   'P 1'
#
loop_
_entity.id
_entity.type
_entity.pdbx_description
1 polymer ?
#
loop_
_entity_poly.entity_id
_entity_poly.type
_entity_poly.pdbx_seq_one_letter_code
_entity_poly.pdbx_strand_id
1 'polypeptide(L)'
;MAMVGFGFDAVAAASSLPSMKLGFNIQRSTMEVYGTSTFDVYVKPVLSGSNVTFDGKVTFEQNGTTHNFVLIDGIPYHEVINSTADSTTCLPTQLFPSVPDIVEAIASATAVSSVNTDQDISCTNGTWLSTTFAGESYVLCTGADAEDGNFTVYGEDLSISFEYLSEDVVMTKPTNAPSDCTAISDDSVALSSLAMRLREPYTTST
;
A
#
# COMPACT_ATOMS: atom_id res chain seq x y z
N MET A 1 -29.09 -18.31 2.54
CA MET A 1 -28.39 -18.68 1.30
C MET A 1 -27.35 -17.62 1.06
N ALA A 2 -26.08 -18.04 1.03
CA ALA A 2 -24.82 -17.28 0.88
C ALA A 2 -24.50 -16.20 1.94
N MET A 3 -23.68 -16.59 2.93
CA MET A 3 -22.73 -15.70 3.60
C MET A 3 -21.42 -15.77 2.82
N VAL A 4 -20.92 -14.65 2.33
CA VAL A 4 -19.53 -14.49 1.89
C VAL A 4 -18.89 -13.54 2.89
N GLY A 5 -18.45 -14.09 4.02
CA GLY A 5 -17.49 -13.43 4.88
C GLY A 5 -16.12 -13.89 4.42
N PHE A 6 -15.28 -12.97 3.98
CA PHE A 6 -13.87 -13.27 3.72
C PHE A 6 -13.14 -13.35 5.07
N GLY A 7 -13.41 -14.42 5.81
CA GLY A 7 -12.55 -14.84 6.91
C GLY A 7 -11.23 -15.37 6.35
N PHE A 8 -10.10 -14.84 6.84
CA PHE A 8 -8.73 -15.18 6.43
C PHE A 8 -8.31 -16.64 6.64
N ASP A 9 -9.21 -17.55 7.04
CA ASP A 9 -9.02 -19.01 6.98
C ASP A 9 -8.79 -19.52 5.54
N ALA A 10 -9.05 -18.69 4.51
CA ALA A 10 -8.82 -19.02 3.11
C ALA A 10 -7.38 -18.80 2.59
N VAL A 11 -6.48 -18.16 3.36
CA VAL A 11 -5.13 -17.82 2.86
C VAL A 11 -4.25 -19.06 2.62
N ALA A 12 -4.53 -20.19 3.28
CA ALA A 12 -3.82 -21.45 3.05
C ALA A 12 -4.16 -22.13 1.69
N ALA A 13 -5.17 -21.65 0.96
CA ALA A 13 -5.65 -22.22 -0.30
C ALA A 13 -5.83 -21.19 -1.44
N ALA A 14 -5.43 -19.93 -1.24
CA ALA A 14 -5.56 -18.90 -2.25
C ALA A 14 -4.43 -18.99 -3.28
N SER A 15 -4.76 -19.15 -4.56
CA SER A 15 -3.79 -19.11 -5.67
C SER A 15 -3.33 -17.68 -6.02
N SER A 16 -4.03 -16.68 -5.49
CA SER A 16 -3.71 -15.25 -5.64
C SER A 16 -4.27 -14.47 -4.44
N LEU A 17 -3.67 -13.32 -4.15
CA LEU A 17 -4.15 -12.35 -3.17
C LEU A 17 -4.72 -11.15 -3.92
N PRO A 18 -5.75 -10.46 -3.38
CA PRO A 18 -6.36 -9.33 -4.05
C PRO A 18 -5.37 -8.18 -4.23
N SER A 19 -5.48 -7.50 -5.37
CA SER A 19 -4.79 -6.24 -5.60
C SER A 19 -5.34 -5.15 -4.67
N MET A 20 -4.52 -4.13 -4.41
CA MET A 20 -4.84 -3.05 -3.48
C MET A 20 -4.67 -1.70 -4.18
N LYS A 21 -5.47 -0.73 -3.76
CA LYS A 21 -5.32 0.68 -4.10
C LYS A 21 -4.99 1.46 -2.84
N LEU A 22 -3.93 2.26 -2.92
CA LEU A 22 -3.49 3.19 -1.90
C LEU A 22 -3.73 4.61 -2.41
N GLY A 23 -4.73 5.29 -1.87
CA GLY A 23 -5.05 6.67 -2.22
C GLY A 23 -4.24 7.64 -1.36
N PHE A 24 -3.22 8.26 -1.93
CA PHE A 24 -2.38 9.24 -1.26
C PHE A 24 -3.01 10.63 -1.32
N ASN A 25 -2.93 11.35 -0.20
CA ASN A 25 -3.27 12.76 -0.09
C ASN A 25 -2.17 13.48 0.68
N ILE A 26 -1.41 14.30 -0.03
CA ILE A 26 -0.30 15.10 0.49
C ILE A 26 -0.85 16.41 1.07
N GLN A 27 -0.57 16.66 2.34
CA GLN A 27 -1.07 17.83 3.07
C GLN A 27 -0.20 19.08 2.83
N ARG A 28 1.10 18.88 2.54
CA ARG A 28 2.05 19.98 2.28
C ARG A 28 2.28 20.16 0.78
N SER A 29 1.92 21.34 0.25
CA SER A 29 2.10 21.65 -1.18
C SER A 29 3.55 21.52 -1.66
N THR A 30 4.54 21.70 -0.77
CA THR A 30 5.96 21.50 -1.09
C THR A 30 6.34 20.05 -1.37
N MET A 31 5.47 19.09 -1.05
CA MET A 31 5.67 17.65 -1.27
C MET A 31 4.81 17.12 -2.42
N GLU A 32 4.14 18.00 -3.18
CA GLU A 32 3.39 17.59 -4.37
C GLU A 32 4.30 16.87 -5.36
N VAL A 33 3.79 15.76 -5.88
CA VAL A 33 4.50 14.92 -6.84
C VAL A 33 3.97 15.27 -8.22
N TYR A 34 4.83 15.74 -9.11
CA TYR A 34 4.44 16.27 -10.43
C TYR A 34 3.37 17.38 -10.40
N GLY A 35 3.22 18.10 -9.27
CA GLY A 35 2.21 19.14 -9.08
C GLY A 35 0.82 18.61 -8.73
N THR A 36 0.72 17.36 -8.28
CA THR A 36 -0.49 16.83 -7.65
C THR A 36 -0.24 16.47 -6.19
N SER A 37 -1.22 16.76 -5.35
CA SER A 37 -1.28 16.33 -3.95
C SER A 37 -2.06 15.03 -3.77
N THR A 38 -2.86 14.62 -4.77
CA THR A 38 -3.69 13.41 -4.69
C THR A 38 -3.35 12.48 -5.84
N PHE A 39 -3.06 11.22 -5.52
CA PHE A 39 -2.78 10.18 -6.51
C PHE A 39 -3.01 8.78 -5.94
N ASP A 40 -3.24 7.83 -6.83
CA ASP A 40 -3.45 6.43 -6.48
C ASP A 40 -2.19 5.61 -6.80
N VAL A 41 -1.74 4.83 -5.84
CA VAL A 41 -0.75 3.77 -6.04
C VAL A 41 -1.48 2.44 -6.04
N TYR A 42 -1.29 1.65 -7.08
CA TYR A 42 -1.82 0.31 -7.20
C TYR A 42 -0.75 -0.68 -6.79
N VAL A 43 -1.11 -1.67 -5.98
CA VAL A 43 -0.19 -2.68 -5.47
C VAL A 43 -0.78 -4.06 -5.73
N LYS A 44 0.04 -4.97 -6.26
CA LYS A 44 -0.35 -6.35 -6.52
C LYS A 44 0.55 -7.29 -5.71
N PRO A 45 -0.01 -8.09 -4.79
CA PRO A 45 0.75 -9.13 -4.13
C PRO A 45 1.07 -10.28 -5.10
N VAL A 46 2.30 -10.76 -5.05
CA VAL A 46 2.81 -11.87 -5.87
C VAL A 46 3.23 -13.00 -4.93
N LEU A 47 2.54 -14.14 -5.02
CA LEU A 47 2.80 -15.30 -4.19
C LEU A 47 3.98 -16.12 -4.74
N SER A 48 4.96 -16.41 -3.89
CA SER A 48 6.08 -17.30 -4.18
C SER A 48 6.24 -18.30 -3.03
N GLY A 49 5.54 -19.43 -3.13
CA GLY A 49 5.47 -20.42 -2.06
C GLY A 49 4.81 -19.86 -0.81
N SER A 50 5.59 -19.69 0.26
CA SER A 50 5.12 -19.10 1.53
C SER A 50 5.51 -17.63 1.71
N ASN A 51 6.11 -17.02 0.69
CA ASN A 51 6.48 -15.61 0.68
C ASN A 51 5.58 -14.83 -0.27
N VAL A 52 5.42 -13.54 0.04
CA VAL A 52 4.68 -12.58 -0.76
C VAL A 52 5.62 -11.43 -1.08
N THR A 53 5.80 -11.15 -2.36
CA THR A 53 6.41 -9.90 -2.84
C THR A 53 5.32 -9.00 -3.39
N PHE A 54 5.66 -7.76 -3.74
CA PHE A 54 4.67 -6.78 -4.19
C PHE A 54 5.15 -6.08 -5.45
N ASP A 55 4.33 -6.18 -6.49
CA ASP A 55 4.43 -5.30 -7.64
C ASP A 55 3.64 -4.02 -7.36
N GLY A 56 4.08 -2.90 -7.94
CA GLY A 56 3.50 -1.60 -7.70
C GLY A 56 3.45 -0.75 -8.96
N LYS A 57 2.46 0.14 -9.04
CA LYS A 57 2.35 1.12 -10.12
C LYS A 57 1.74 2.42 -9.62
N VAL A 58 2.33 3.53 -10.03
CA VAL A 58 1.72 4.86 -9.99
C VAL A 58 2.00 5.60 -11.29
N THR A 59 1.03 6.40 -11.71
CA THR A 59 1.08 7.15 -12.98
C THR A 59 0.81 8.63 -12.71
N PHE A 60 1.65 9.50 -13.26
CA PHE A 60 1.48 10.94 -13.22
C PHE A 60 1.45 11.50 -14.64
N GLU A 61 0.57 12.46 -14.87
CA GLU A 61 0.47 13.20 -16.13
C GLU A 61 0.96 14.62 -15.92
N GLN A 62 1.98 15.05 -16.67
CA GLN A 62 2.49 16.41 -16.61
C GLN A 62 2.82 16.93 -17.99
N ASN A 63 2.21 18.07 -18.37
CA ASN A 63 2.51 18.77 -19.64
C ASN A 63 2.43 17.87 -20.89
N GLY A 64 1.49 16.92 -20.93
CA GLY A 64 1.33 15.96 -22.04
C GLY A 64 2.38 14.85 -22.08
N THR A 65 3.09 14.63 -20.96
CA THR A 65 4.00 13.50 -20.75
C THR A 65 3.47 12.65 -19.60
N THR A 66 3.36 11.34 -19.85
CA THR A 66 3.00 10.34 -18.85
C THR A 66 4.26 9.82 -18.18
N HIS A 67 4.31 9.88 -16.86
CA HIS A 67 5.35 9.30 -16.02
C HIS A 67 4.79 8.11 -15.25
N ASN A 68 5.20 6.90 -15.64
CA ASN A 68 4.88 5.66 -14.96
C ASN A 68 6.05 5.28 -14.05
N PHE A 69 5.75 5.05 -12.77
CA PHE A 69 6.68 4.42 -11.84
C PHE A 69 6.14 3.04 -11.57
N VAL A 70 6.91 2.01 -11.93
CA VAL A 70 6.49 0.62 -11.80
C VAL A 70 7.55 -0.18 -11.05
N LEU A 71 7.10 -1.00 -10.10
CA LEU A 71 7.89 -2.00 -9.41
C LEU A 71 7.39 -3.36 -9.91
N ILE A 72 8.25 -4.10 -10.59
CA ILE A 72 7.92 -5.43 -11.12
C ILE A 72 9.04 -6.39 -10.76
N ASP A 73 8.69 -7.51 -10.13
CA ASP A 73 9.65 -8.53 -9.66
C ASP A 73 10.77 -7.91 -8.79
N GLY A 74 10.40 -6.94 -7.94
CA GLY A 74 11.33 -6.23 -7.05
C GLY A 74 12.21 -5.19 -7.76
N ILE A 75 12.08 -4.99 -9.08
CA ILE A 75 12.90 -4.03 -9.83
C ILE A 75 12.09 -2.76 -10.14
N PRO A 76 12.55 -1.57 -9.69
CA PRO A 76 11.84 -0.33 -9.93
C PRO A 76 12.29 0.36 -11.24
N TYR A 77 11.31 0.77 -12.04
CA TYR A 77 11.49 1.44 -13.31
C TYR A 77 10.72 2.76 -13.36
N HIS A 78 11.30 3.73 -14.05
CA HIS A 78 10.63 4.96 -14.47
C HIS A 78 10.45 4.92 -15.98
N GLU A 79 9.21 4.87 -16.43
CA GLU A 79 8.86 4.94 -17.84
C GLU A 79 8.25 6.31 -18.13
N VAL A 80 8.76 6.95 -19.16
CA VAL A 80 8.30 8.27 -19.64
C VAL A 80 7.77 8.08 -21.05
N ILE A 81 6.48 8.35 -21.24
CA ILE A 81 5.78 8.23 -22.51
C ILE A 81 5.37 9.64 -22.95
N ASN A 82 5.72 10.01 -24.17
CA ASN A 82 5.29 11.27 -24.78
C ASN A 82 5.00 11.09 -26.28
N SER A 83 4.53 12.14 -26.94
CA SER A 83 4.15 12.09 -28.37
C SER A 83 5.30 11.76 -29.34
N THR A 84 6.56 11.85 -28.91
CA THR A 84 7.75 11.73 -29.76
C THR A 84 8.53 10.45 -29.51
N ALA A 85 8.71 10.06 -28.25
CA ALA A 85 9.46 8.85 -27.89
C ALA A 85 9.14 8.37 -26.46
N ASP A 86 9.23 7.06 -26.28
CA ASP A 86 9.14 6.41 -24.99
C ASP A 86 10.54 6.08 -24.47
N SER A 87 10.76 6.26 -23.19
CA SER A 87 12.03 5.91 -22.54
C SER A 87 11.78 5.24 -21.19
N THR A 88 12.66 4.31 -20.83
CA THR A 88 12.62 3.65 -19.52
C THR A 88 14.00 3.71 -18.88
N THR A 89 14.04 4.10 -17.61
CA THR A 89 15.26 4.15 -16.80
C THR A 89 15.09 3.34 -15.52
N CYS A 90 16.21 2.93 -14.93
CA CYS A 90 16.21 2.32 -13.60
C CYS A 90 15.97 3.40 -12.54
N LEU A 91 15.20 3.06 -11.51
CA LEU A 91 15.06 3.89 -10.32
C LEU A 91 16.03 3.43 -9.22
N PRO A 92 16.55 4.36 -8.40
CA PRO A 92 17.29 4.00 -7.20
C PRO A 92 16.38 3.24 -6.21
N THR A 93 16.86 2.12 -5.69
CA THR A 93 16.08 1.27 -4.76
C THR A 93 15.83 1.94 -3.42
N GLN A 94 16.64 2.93 -3.04
CA GLN A 94 16.51 3.68 -1.78
C GLN A 94 15.28 4.61 -1.73
N LEU A 95 14.60 4.80 -2.87
CA LEU A 95 13.36 5.58 -2.93
C LEU A 95 12.14 4.77 -2.48
N PHE A 96 12.29 3.46 -2.31
CA PHE A 96 11.19 2.57 -1.93
C PHE A 96 11.29 2.23 -0.44
N PRO A 97 10.19 2.39 0.33
CA PRO A 97 10.18 2.01 1.73
C PRO A 97 10.27 0.48 1.88
N SER A 98 10.78 0.01 3.02
CA SER A 98 10.79 -1.41 3.38
C SER A 98 9.36 -1.92 3.54
N VAL A 99 8.94 -2.83 2.66
CA VAL A 99 7.61 -3.44 2.76
C VAL A 99 7.46 -4.29 4.03
N PRO A 100 8.44 -5.11 4.44
CA PRO A 100 8.38 -5.78 5.73
C PRO A 100 8.16 -4.82 6.91
N ASP A 101 8.84 -3.68 6.93
CA ASP A 101 8.72 -2.70 8.02
C ASP A 101 7.33 -2.04 8.01
N ILE A 102 6.76 -1.76 6.84
CA ILE A 102 5.38 -1.25 6.72
C ILE A 102 4.39 -2.28 7.26
N VAL A 103 4.52 -3.54 6.84
CA VAL A 103 3.64 -4.63 7.28
C VAL A 103 3.77 -4.82 8.78
N GLU A 104 4.99 -4.77 9.33
CA GLU A 104 5.24 -4.85 10.76
C GLU A 104 4.59 -3.68 11.50
N ALA A 105 4.77 -2.44 11.03
CA ALA A 105 4.17 -1.26 11.64
C ALA A 105 2.64 -1.36 11.70
N ILE A 106 1.99 -1.77 10.61
CA ILE A 106 0.53 -1.94 10.59
C ILE A 106 0.13 -3.09 11.54
N ALA A 107 0.86 -4.21 11.53
CA ALA A 107 0.58 -5.36 12.36
C ALA A 107 0.82 -5.13 13.86
N SER A 108 1.71 -4.18 14.21
CA SER A 108 1.99 -3.77 15.59
C SER A 108 1.13 -2.61 16.07
N ALA A 109 0.21 -2.11 15.25
CA ALA A 109 -0.63 -0.98 15.62
C ALA A 109 -1.51 -1.29 16.83
N THR A 110 -1.60 -0.36 17.78
CA THR A 110 -2.32 -0.53 19.04
C THR A 110 -3.54 0.37 19.13
N ALA A 111 -4.65 -0.15 19.67
CA ALA A 111 -5.87 0.64 19.84
C ALA A 111 -5.67 1.83 20.77
N VAL A 112 -6.24 2.98 20.39
CA VAL A 112 -6.26 4.21 21.20
C VAL A 112 -7.70 4.72 21.32
N SER A 113 -8.05 5.26 22.48
CA SER A 113 -9.42 5.74 22.74
C SER A 113 -9.76 7.04 22.01
N SER A 114 -8.75 7.84 21.69
CA SER A 114 -8.90 9.14 21.04
C SER A 114 -7.56 9.57 20.43
N VAL A 115 -7.63 10.29 19.31
CA VAL A 115 -6.47 10.97 18.72
C VAL A 115 -6.57 12.45 19.07
N ASN A 116 -5.54 13.02 19.69
CA ASN A 116 -5.44 14.44 19.95
C ASN A 116 -4.60 15.09 18.84
N THR A 117 -5.25 15.75 17.89
CA THR A 117 -4.61 16.37 16.74
C THR A 117 -5.36 17.64 16.32
N ASP A 118 -4.64 18.58 15.73
CA ASP A 118 -5.21 19.77 15.10
C ASP A 118 -5.63 19.50 13.64
N GLN A 119 -5.37 18.31 13.12
CA GLN A 119 -5.80 17.88 11.80
C GLN A 119 -7.29 17.54 11.77
N ASP A 120 -7.96 17.89 10.67
CA ASP A 120 -9.36 17.50 10.44
C ASP A 120 -9.44 16.04 9.97
N ILE A 121 -9.39 15.12 10.95
CA ILE A 121 -9.49 13.67 10.74
C ILE A 121 -10.73 13.12 11.44
N SER A 122 -11.33 12.08 10.87
CA SER A 122 -12.49 11.42 11.48
C SER A 122 -12.40 9.91 11.31
N CYS A 123 -12.87 9.19 12.33
CA CYS A 123 -13.02 7.74 12.29
C CYS A 123 -14.43 7.36 12.72
N THR A 124 -15.39 7.74 11.88
CA THR A 124 -16.81 7.55 12.18
C THR A 124 -17.14 6.06 12.25
N ASN A 125 -17.62 5.61 13.41
CA ASN A 125 -17.95 4.21 13.71
C ASN A 125 -16.77 3.22 13.59
N GLY A 126 -15.55 3.71 13.47
CA GLY A 126 -14.34 2.90 13.35
C GLY A 126 -13.55 2.78 14.65
N THR A 127 -12.40 2.12 14.59
CA THR A 127 -11.43 2.05 15.70
C THR A 127 -10.17 2.81 15.33
N TRP A 128 -9.70 3.64 16.25
CA TRP A 128 -8.40 4.27 16.13
C TRP A 128 -7.30 3.31 16.57
N LEU A 129 -6.30 3.13 15.71
CA LEU A 129 -5.05 2.45 16.03
C LEU A 129 -3.90 3.44 15.90
N SER A 130 -2.84 3.28 16.68
CA SER A 130 -1.61 4.07 16.58
C SER A 130 -0.45 3.14 16.24
N THR A 131 0.43 3.61 15.37
CA THR A 131 1.66 2.92 15.03
C THR A 131 2.82 3.90 14.81
N THR A 132 4.02 3.36 14.63
CA THR A 132 5.22 4.10 14.28
C THR A 132 5.88 3.45 13.07
N PHE A 133 6.25 4.27 12.09
CA PHE A 133 6.99 3.84 10.92
C PHE A 133 8.09 4.86 10.63
N ALA A 134 9.30 4.38 10.33
CA ALA A 134 10.48 5.23 10.07
C ALA A 134 10.76 6.31 11.15
N GLY A 135 10.34 6.08 12.39
CA GLY A 135 10.50 7.03 13.50
C GLY A 135 9.38 8.08 13.62
N GLU A 136 8.39 8.05 12.74
CA GLU A 136 7.23 8.94 12.75
C GLU A 136 5.99 8.23 13.25
N SER A 137 5.13 8.97 13.95
CA SER A 137 3.87 8.46 14.50
C SER A 137 2.75 8.60 13.48
N TYR A 138 1.99 7.53 13.31
CA TYR A 138 0.82 7.48 12.45
C TYR A 138 -0.38 6.98 13.24
N VAL A 139 -1.58 7.39 12.81
CA VAL A 139 -2.84 6.85 13.32
C VAL A 139 -3.64 6.24 12.18
N LEU A 140 -4.22 5.08 12.43
CA LEU A 140 -5.07 4.36 11.48
C LEU A 140 -6.50 4.45 11.96
N CYS A 141 -7.42 4.66 11.02
CA CYS A 141 -8.85 4.47 11.23
C CYS A 141 -9.29 3.22 10.47
N THR A 142 -9.77 2.21 11.18
CA THR A 142 -10.47 1.08 10.54
C THR A 142 -11.88 1.51 10.16
N GLY A 143 -12.41 1.09 9.01
CA GLY A 143 -13.82 1.32 8.67
C GLY A 143 -14.79 0.76 9.72
N ALA A 144 -16.05 1.19 9.65
CA ALA A 144 -17.12 0.69 10.51
C ALA A 144 -17.36 -0.82 10.33
N ASP A 145 -17.19 -1.28 9.08
CA ASP A 145 -17.25 -2.68 8.70
C ASP A 145 -15.81 -3.22 8.60
N ALA A 146 -15.31 -3.79 9.69
CA ALA A 146 -13.99 -4.44 9.72
C ALA A 146 -13.86 -5.59 8.72
N GLU A 147 -14.98 -6.05 8.16
CA GLU A 147 -15.09 -7.16 7.21
C GLU A 147 -14.49 -6.84 5.83
N ASP A 148 -14.50 -5.57 5.42
CA ASP A 148 -13.95 -5.16 4.11
C ASP A 148 -12.43 -4.93 4.16
N GLY A 149 -11.83 -4.89 5.37
CA GLY A 149 -10.40 -4.71 5.57
C GLY A 149 -9.84 -3.33 5.16
N ASN A 150 -10.71 -2.39 4.77
CA ASN A 150 -10.33 -1.04 4.38
C ASN A 150 -10.02 -0.17 5.61
N PHE A 151 -8.97 0.63 5.51
CA PHE A 151 -8.56 1.55 6.56
C PHE A 151 -7.90 2.80 5.98
N THR A 152 -7.83 3.87 6.76
CA THR A 152 -7.10 5.08 6.38
C THR A 152 -5.99 5.34 7.38
N VAL A 153 -4.78 5.61 6.90
CA VAL A 153 -3.63 6.04 7.68
C VAL A 153 -3.53 7.56 7.61
N TYR A 154 -3.33 8.21 8.75
CA TYR A 154 -3.10 9.65 8.86
C TYR A 154 -1.73 9.89 9.49
N GLY A 155 -0.93 10.72 8.83
CA GLY A 155 0.30 11.31 9.36
C GLY A 155 0.26 12.83 9.24
N GLU A 156 1.30 13.50 9.70
CA GLU A 156 1.38 14.97 9.65
C GLU A 156 1.39 15.51 8.21
N ASP A 157 2.16 14.83 7.35
CA ASP A 157 2.46 15.29 5.99
C ASP A 157 1.54 14.69 4.92
N LEU A 158 0.93 13.54 5.20
CA LEU A 158 0.10 12.81 4.25
C LEU A 158 -0.96 11.95 4.94
N SER A 159 -1.99 11.60 4.19
CA SER A 159 -2.88 10.49 4.51
C SER A 159 -2.95 9.48 3.37
N ILE A 160 -3.22 8.22 3.71
CA ILE A 160 -3.28 7.10 2.77
C ILE A 160 -4.55 6.30 3.04
N SER A 161 -5.47 6.24 2.09
CA SER A 161 -6.61 5.32 2.15
C SER A 161 -6.25 3.98 1.52
N PHE A 162 -6.56 2.89 2.21
CA PHE A 162 -6.35 1.54 1.75
C PHE A 162 -7.67 0.91 1.28
N GLU A 163 -7.66 0.31 0.10
CA GLU A 163 -8.80 -0.39 -0.49
C GLU A 163 -8.36 -1.70 -1.16
N TYR A 164 -9.05 -2.81 -0.87
CA TYR A 164 -8.93 -4.02 -1.67
C TYR A 164 -9.76 -3.91 -2.95
N LEU A 165 -9.14 -4.27 -4.08
CA LEU A 165 -9.80 -4.25 -5.39
C LEU A 165 -10.50 -5.57 -5.68
N SER A 166 -11.67 -5.48 -6.31
CA SER A 166 -12.44 -6.64 -6.76
C SER A 166 -11.83 -7.32 -7.98
N GLU A 167 -11.02 -6.59 -8.75
CA GLU A 167 -10.34 -7.05 -9.95
C GLU A 167 -8.82 -6.86 -9.80
N ASP A 168 -8.05 -7.79 -10.38
CA ASP A 168 -6.60 -7.71 -10.36
C ASP A 168 -6.09 -6.60 -11.28
N VAL A 169 -5.13 -5.84 -10.76
CA VAL A 169 -4.45 -4.82 -11.56
C VAL A 169 -3.41 -5.49 -12.44
N VAL A 170 -3.55 -5.32 -13.76
CA VAL A 170 -2.54 -5.79 -14.71
C VAL A 170 -1.38 -4.80 -14.71
N MET A 171 -0.22 -5.28 -14.26
CA MET A 171 1.04 -4.54 -14.31
C MET A 171 2.00 -5.29 -15.24
N THR A 172 2.71 -4.55 -16.08
CA THR A 172 3.63 -5.14 -17.06
C THR A 172 4.96 -4.41 -16.99
N LYS A 173 6.03 -5.17 -17.14
CA LYS A 173 7.37 -4.62 -17.28
C LYS A 173 7.42 -3.73 -18.53
N PRO A 174 8.00 -2.52 -18.46
CA PRO A 174 8.16 -1.65 -19.63
C PRO A 174 8.93 -2.35 -20.75
N THR A 175 8.51 -2.14 -22.00
CA THR A 175 9.08 -2.85 -23.17
C THR A 175 10.57 -2.54 -23.37
N ASN A 176 10.97 -1.29 -23.08
CA ASN A 176 12.34 -0.80 -23.22
C ASN A 176 13.11 -0.80 -21.90
N ALA A 177 12.69 -1.63 -20.93
CA ALA A 177 13.32 -1.70 -19.62
C ALA A 177 14.80 -2.12 -19.72
N PRO A 178 15.73 -1.38 -19.09
CA PRO A 178 17.13 -1.79 -19.02
C PRO A 178 17.30 -3.14 -18.31
N SER A 179 18.28 -3.92 -18.74
CA SER A 179 18.56 -5.26 -18.18
C SER A 179 19.43 -5.23 -16.92
N ASP A 180 20.06 -4.10 -16.63
CA ASP A 180 21.04 -3.89 -15.56
C ASP A 180 20.47 -3.18 -14.33
N CYS A 181 19.15 -3.00 -14.26
CA CYS A 181 18.49 -2.43 -13.08
C CYS A 181 18.62 -3.33 -11.86
N THR A 182 18.76 -2.71 -10.69
CA THR A 182 18.93 -3.41 -9.41
C THR A 182 17.58 -3.67 -8.76
N ALA A 183 17.39 -4.88 -8.24
CA ALA A 183 16.21 -5.21 -7.43
C ALA A 183 16.34 -4.67 -6.00
N ILE A 184 15.21 -4.35 -5.39
CA ILE A 184 15.12 -4.01 -3.97
C ILE A 184 15.49 -5.25 -3.14
N SER A 185 16.31 -5.06 -2.11
CA SER A 185 16.63 -6.11 -1.14
C SER A 185 15.53 -6.20 -0.08
N ASP A 186 15.24 -7.41 0.40
CA ASP A 186 14.31 -7.66 1.51
C ASP A 186 12.88 -7.14 1.25
N ASP A 187 12.36 -7.35 0.03
CA ASP A 187 11.02 -6.91 -0.39
C ASP A 187 9.90 -7.96 -0.14
N SER A 188 10.24 -9.07 0.51
CA SER A 188 9.33 -10.20 0.72
C SER A 188 8.85 -10.32 2.16
N VAL A 189 7.57 -10.65 2.34
CA VAL A 189 6.98 -10.94 3.65
C VAL A 189 6.43 -12.36 3.70
N ALA A 190 6.42 -12.97 4.88
CA ALA A 190 5.83 -14.30 5.04
C ALA A 190 4.30 -14.22 4.87
N LEU A 191 3.70 -15.17 4.16
CA LEU A 191 2.24 -15.22 4.00
C LEU A 191 1.51 -15.28 5.35
N SER A 192 2.13 -15.93 6.35
CA SER A 192 1.61 -16.00 7.72
C SER A 192 1.58 -14.65 8.43
N SER A 193 2.51 -13.72 8.14
CA SER A 193 2.50 -12.39 8.76
C SER A 193 1.34 -11.54 8.25
N LEU A 194 0.86 -11.81 7.02
CA LEU A 194 -0.35 -11.20 6.47
C LEU A 194 -1.64 -11.83 7.02
N ALA A 195 -1.64 -13.14 7.30
CA ALA A 195 -2.85 -13.87 7.71
C ALA A 195 -3.20 -13.78 9.21
N MET A 196 -2.25 -13.43 10.08
CA MET A 196 -2.36 -13.77 11.50
C MET A 196 -3.29 -12.90 12.37
N ARG A 197 -3.87 -11.77 11.93
CA ARG A 197 -4.35 -10.77 12.94
C ARG A 197 -5.71 -10.08 12.74
N LEU A 198 -6.70 -10.78 12.19
CA LEU A 198 -8.12 -10.51 12.53
C LEU A 198 -8.76 -11.60 13.40
N ARG A 199 -7.96 -12.52 13.96
CA ARG A 199 -8.43 -13.64 14.80
C ARG A 199 -8.17 -13.45 16.29
N GLU A 200 -8.31 -12.24 16.82
CA GLU A 200 -8.64 -12.09 18.24
C GLU A 200 -9.79 -11.09 18.39
N PRO A 201 -11.01 -11.54 18.75
CA PRO A 201 -11.96 -10.61 19.34
C PRO A 201 -11.29 -10.07 20.61
N TYR A 202 -11.24 -8.74 20.71
CA TYR A 202 -10.89 -8.02 21.93
C TYR A 202 -11.83 -8.52 23.03
N THR A 203 -11.43 -9.55 23.79
CA THR A 203 -12.16 -9.94 24.99
C THR A 203 -11.91 -8.84 26.00
N THR A 204 -12.91 -7.97 26.15
CA THR A 204 -13.06 -7.10 27.30
C THR A 204 -13.05 -7.99 28.56
N SER A 205 -11.92 -8.03 29.25
CA SER A 205 -11.88 -8.64 30.58
C SER A 205 -12.67 -7.73 31.51
N THR A 206 -13.77 -8.29 32.03
CA THR A 206 -14.58 -7.73 33.11
C THR A 206 -13.78 -7.69 34.40
#